data_AF-G9C7N8-F1
#
_entry.id   AF-G9C7N8-F1
#
_cell.length_a   1.000
_cell.length_b   1.000
_cell.length_c   1.000
_cell.angle_alpha   90.00
_cell.angle_beta   90.00
_cell.angle_gamma   90.00
#
_symmetry.space_group_name_H-M   'P 1'
#
loop_
_entity.id
_entity.type
_entity.pdbx_description
1 polymer ?
#
loop_
_entity_poly.entity_id
_entity_poly.type
_entity_poly.pdbx_seq_one_letter_code
_entity_poly.pdbx_strand_id
1 'polypeptide(L)'
;NGVAVLKVGGSSEVEVNEKKDRITDALCATRAAVEEGIVPGGGVALLRSIKALDTLTAANDDQKVGLEIVRRALKMPAYTIAQNAGKEGALIVDKILSQASAET
;
A
#
# COMPACT_ATOMS: atom_id res chain seq x y z
N ASN A 1 27.35 5.57 -20.25
CA ASN A 1 26.56 6.52 -19.43
C ASN A 1 25.73 7.41 -20.34
N GLY A 2 24.55 6.93 -20.73
CA GLY A 2 23.58 7.73 -21.46
C GLY A 2 22.59 8.37 -20.50
N VAL A 3 22.26 9.65 -20.70
CA VAL A 3 21.23 10.35 -19.94
C VAL A 3 19.96 10.36 -20.80
N ALA A 4 18.90 9.70 -20.34
CA ALA A 4 17.58 9.80 -20.95
C ALA A 4 16.82 10.98 -20.32
N VAL A 5 16.20 11.82 -21.15
CA VAL A 5 15.47 13.01 -20.70
C VAL A 5 13.99 12.86 -21.07
N LEU A 6 13.12 12.92 -20.07
CA LEU A 6 11.66 12.95 -20.23
C LEU A 6 11.20 14.41 -20.30
N LYS A 7 10.64 14.81 -21.44
CA LYS A 7 10.06 16.16 -21.63
C LYS A 7 8.56 16.10 -21.34
N VAL A 8 8.12 16.80 -20.31
CA VAL A 8 6.71 16.87 -19.89
C VAL A 8 6.10 18.17 -20.42
N GLY A 9 4.95 18.06 -21.10
CA GLY A 9 4.20 19.20 -21.65
C GLY A 9 2.78 19.29 -21.11
N GLY A 10 2.15 20.45 -21.27
CA GLY A 10 0.81 20.76 -20.76
C GLY A 10 0.32 22.11 -21.29
N SER A 11 -0.97 22.39 -21.09
CA SER A 11 -1.62 23.60 -21.62
C SER A 11 -1.43 24.81 -20.69
N SER A 12 -1.13 24.55 -19.42
CA SER A 12 -0.82 25.57 -18.39
C SER A 12 0.35 25.11 -17.52
N GLU A 13 1.01 26.07 -16.85
CA GLU A 13 2.11 25.78 -15.92
C GLU A 13 1.68 24.81 -14.80
N VAL A 14 0.46 24.96 -14.29
CA VAL A 14 -0.11 24.09 -13.24
C VAL A 14 -0.24 22.65 -13.74
N GLU A 15 -0.74 22.45 -14.97
CA GLU A 15 -0.84 21.11 -15.56
C GLU A 15 0.52 20.45 -15.81
N VAL A 16 1.51 21.24 -16.24
CA VAL A 16 2.87 20.74 -16.47
C VAL A 16 3.48 20.28 -15.15
N ASN A 17 3.32 21.06 -14.08
CA ASN A 17 3.84 20.72 -12.76
C ASN A 17 3.17 19.47 -12.19
N GLU A 18 1.84 19.37 -12.24
CA GLU A 18 1.12 18.17 -11.77
C GLU A 18 1.55 16.90 -12.52
N LYS A 19 1.67 16.97 -13.85
CA LYS A 19 2.13 15.83 -14.66
C LYS A 19 3.58 15.47 -14.35
N LYS A 20 4.43 16.47 -14.13
CA LYS A 20 5.85 16.27 -13.81
C LYS A 20 6.00 15.55 -12.48
N ASP A 21 5.21 15.92 -11.48
CA ASP A 21 5.23 15.27 -10.16
C ASP A 21 4.78 13.80 -10.27
N ARG A 22 3.67 13.53 -10.98
CA ARG A 22 3.20 12.16 -11.24
C ARG A 22 4.23 11.29 -11.96
N ILE A 23 4.93 11.86 -12.95
CA ILE A 23 5.98 11.14 -13.70
C ILE A 23 7.19 10.87 -12.80
N THR A 24 7.55 11.82 -11.93
CA THR A 24 8.64 11.66 -10.98
C THR A 24 8.33 10.53 -9.99
N ASP A 25 7.12 10.50 -9.46
CA ASP A 25 6.66 9.41 -8.57
C ASP A 25 6.70 8.06 -9.27
N ALA A 26 6.21 7.98 -10.52
CA ALA A 26 6.23 6.75 -11.30
C ALA A 26 7.66 6.27 -11.60
N LEU A 27 8.58 7.19 -11.89
CA LEU A 27 9.98 6.87 -12.14
C LEU A 27 10.68 6.37 -10.87
N CYS A 28 10.41 6.98 -9.73
CA CYS A 28 10.92 6.49 -8.45
C CYS A 28 10.34 5.11 -8.09
N ALA A 29 9.03 4.90 -8.28
CA ALA A 29 8.37 3.62 -8.00
C ALA A 29 8.89 2.49 -8.89
N THR A 30 9.09 2.74 -10.19
CA THR A 30 9.61 1.73 -11.12
C THR A 30 11.07 1.38 -10.84
N ARG A 31 11.89 2.35 -10.42
CA ARG A 31 13.26 2.07 -9.96
C ARG A 31 13.28 1.19 -8.72
N ALA A 32 12.49 1.52 -7.70
CA ALA A 32 12.39 0.71 -6.49
C ALA A 32 11.88 -0.72 -6.80
N ALA A 33 10.90 -0.86 -7.69
CA ALA A 33 10.38 -2.16 -8.11
C ALA A 33 11.43 -3.03 -8.83
N VAL A 34 12.39 -2.44 -9.53
CA VAL A 34 13.49 -3.17 -10.17
C VAL A 34 14.50 -3.68 -9.14
N GLU A 35 14.70 -2.94 -8.04
CA GLU A 35 15.68 -3.30 -7.00
C GLU A 35 15.12 -4.30 -5.97
N GLU A 36 13.89 -4.09 -5.48
CA GLU A 36 13.31 -4.86 -4.37
C GLU A 36 12.22 -5.85 -4.82
N GLY A 37 11.78 -5.78 -6.07
CA GLY A 37 10.67 -6.57 -6.61
C GLY A 37 9.30 -5.93 -6.34
N ILE A 38 8.23 -6.70 -6.59
CA ILE A 38 6.85 -6.22 -6.52
C ILE A 38 5.97 -7.12 -5.65
N VAL A 39 4.97 -6.51 -5.01
CA VAL A 39 3.94 -7.20 -4.21
C VAL A 39 2.55 -6.72 -4.61
N PRO A 40 1.47 -7.48 -4.29
CA PRO A 40 0.10 -7.04 -4.55
C PRO A 40 -0.23 -5.70 -3.88
N GLY A 41 -0.69 -4.74 -4.67
CA GLY A 41 -1.05 -3.40 -4.21
C GLY A 41 -2.42 -3.33 -3.51
N GLY A 42 -2.99 -2.11 -3.42
CA GLY A 42 -4.34 -1.88 -2.88
C GLY A 42 -4.49 -2.17 -1.38
N GLY A 43 -3.38 -2.20 -0.64
CA GLY A 43 -3.36 -2.58 0.78
C GLY A 43 -3.43 -4.09 1.04
N VAL A 44 -3.51 -4.93 0.00
CA VAL A 44 -3.59 -6.39 0.13
C VAL A 44 -2.32 -6.98 0.74
N ALA A 45 -1.14 -6.51 0.32
CA ALA A 45 0.13 -6.96 0.91
C ALA A 45 0.16 -6.75 2.44
N LEU A 46 -0.27 -5.56 2.91
CA LEU A 46 -0.30 -5.25 4.34
C LEU A 46 -1.29 -6.12 5.11
N LEU A 47 -2.48 -6.38 4.54
CA LEU A 47 -3.47 -7.27 5.13
C LEU A 47 -2.95 -8.71 5.25
N ARG A 48 -2.24 -9.20 4.22
CA ARG A 48 -1.65 -10.55 4.25
C ARG A 48 -0.54 -10.66 5.31
N SER A 49 0.22 -9.59 5.55
CA SER A 49 1.25 -9.54 6.60
C SER A 49 0.69 -9.61 8.02
N ILE A 50 -0.61 -9.38 8.25
CA ILE A 50 -1.22 -9.50 9.59
C ILE A 50 -1.05 -10.91 10.15
N LYS A 51 -1.11 -11.95 9.30
CA LYS A 51 -0.89 -13.34 9.73
C LYS A 51 0.48 -13.57 10.35
N ALA A 52 1.50 -12.81 9.93
CA ALA A 52 2.82 -12.90 10.54
C ALA A 52 2.82 -12.37 11.98
N LEU A 53 1.99 -11.37 12.29
CA LEU A 53 1.86 -10.83 13.66
C LEU A 53 1.24 -11.85 14.63
N ASP A 54 0.45 -12.81 14.15
CA ASP A 54 -0.15 -13.85 14.99
C ASP A 54 0.88 -14.86 15.51
N THR A 55 2.05 -14.95 14.85
CA THR A 55 3.17 -15.78 15.32
C THR A 55 4.04 -15.09 16.38
N LEU A 56 3.84 -13.80 16.63
CA LEU A 56 4.61 -13.04 17.61
C LEU A 56 4.00 -13.18 19.01
N THR A 57 4.79 -13.71 19.95
CA THR A 57 4.44 -13.73 21.36
C THR A 57 4.90 -12.44 22.05
N ALA A 58 3.96 -11.67 22.58
CA ALA A 58 4.27 -10.50 23.41
C ALA A 58 4.84 -10.94 24.77
N ALA A 59 5.88 -10.25 25.25
CA ALA A 59 6.48 -10.54 26.55
C ALA A 59 5.76 -9.82 27.71
N ASN A 60 5.02 -8.74 27.42
CA ASN A 60 4.25 -7.97 28.40
C ASN A 60 2.96 -7.41 27.77
N ASP A 61 2.06 -6.89 28.62
CA ASP A 61 0.77 -6.35 28.18
C ASP A 61 0.94 -5.11 27.28
N ASP A 62 1.94 -4.27 27.52
CA ASP A 62 2.23 -3.10 26.68
C ASP A 62 2.60 -3.48 25.25
N GLN A 63 3.40 -4.53 25.06
CA GLN A 63 3.74 -5.06 23.74
C GLN A 63 2.51 -5.67 23.06
N LYS A 64 1.62 -6.31 23.82
CA LYS A 64 0.36 -6.84 23.29
C LYS A 64 -0.54 -5.72 22.76
N VAL A 65 -0.63 -4.61 23.49
CA VAL A 65 -1.34 -3.40 23.03
C VAL A 65 -0.65 -2.82 21.78
N GLY A 66 0.67 -2.77 21.76
CA GLY A 66 1.45 -2.33 20.59
C GLY A 66 1.18 -3.16 19.34
N LEU A 67 1.15 -4.49 19.45
CA LEU A 67 0.80 -5.39 18.35
C LEU A 67 -0.61 -5.14 17.84
N GLU A 68 -1.58 -4.89 18.73
CA GLU A 68 -2.96 -4.60 18.33
C GLU A 68 -3.09 -3.26 17.59
N ILE A 69 -2.34 -2.23 18.01
CA ILE A 69 -2.28 -0.95 17.31
C ILE A 69 -1.77 -1.14 15.87
N VAL A 70 -0.68 -1.90 15.71
CA VAL A 70 -0.12 -2.18 14.39
C VAL A 70 -1.12 -3.00 13.55
N ARG A 71 -1.75 -4.03 14.13
CA ARG A 71 -2.77 -4.84 13.46
C ARG A 71 -3.92 -3.97 12.93
N ARG A 72 -4.36 -2.98 13.69
CA ARG A 72 -5.38 -2.03 13.26
C ARG A 72 -4.87 -1.10 12.16
N ALA A 73 -3.66 -0.58 12.28
CA ALA A 73 -3.07 0.35 11.32
C ALA A 73 -2.91 -0.29 9.92
N LEU A 74 -2.50 -1.56 9.86
CA LEU A 74 -2.31 -2.29 8.59
C LEU A 74 -3.60 -2.45 7.77
N LYS A 75 -4.78 -2.37 8.40
CA LYS A 75 -6.08 -2.44 7.71
C LYS A 75 -6.49 -1.13 7.06
N MET A 76 -5.95 0.00 7.52
CA MET A 76 -6.40 1.33 7.13
C MET A 76 -6.25 1.63 5.63
N PRO A 77 -5.15 1.24 4.94
CA PRO A 77 -4.98 1.58 3.53
C PRO A 77 -6.04 0.93 2.62
N ALA A 78 -6.37 -0.34 2.84
CA ALA A 78 -7.43 -1.02 2.08
C ALA A 78 -8.81 -0.44 2.41
N TYR A 79 -9.05 -0.09 3.68
CA TYR A 79 -10.28 0.54 4.13
C TYR A 79 -10.51 1.91 3.47
N THR A 80 -9.49 2.78 3.45
CA THR A 80 -9.62 4.13 2.87
C THR A 80 -9.78 4.09 1.36
N ILE A 81 -9.10 3.18 0.67
CA ILE A 81 -9.29 2.98 -0.78
C ILE A 81 -10.74 2.53 -1.07
N ALA A 82 -11.25 1.55 -0.31
CA ALA A 82 -12.62 1.08 -0.47
C ALA A 82 -13.66 2.18 -0.17
N GLN A 83 -13.42 3.00 0.85
CA GLN A 83 -14.27 4.14 1.19
C GLN A 83 -14.26 5.21 0.08
N ASN A 84 -13.10 5.54 -0.48
CA ASN A 84 -12.96 6.46 -1.62
C ASN A 84 -13.66 5.92 -2.88
N ALA A 85 -13.77 4.60 -3.01
CA ALA A 85 -14.52 3.94 -4.08
C ALA A 85 -16.04 3.84 -3.81
N GLY A 86 -16.55 4.42 -2.71
CA GLY A 86 -17.97 4.38 -2.34
C GLY A 86 -18.47 3.01 -1.88
N LYS A 87 -17.56 2.13 -1.45
CA LYS A 87 -17.88 0.81 -0.89
C LYS A 87 -17.69 0.81 0.62
N GLU A 88 -18.31 -0.16 1.28
CA GLU A 88 -18.14 -0.35 2.71
C GLU A 88 -16.76 -0.96 3.01
N GLY A 89 -15.85 -0.15 3.56
CA GLY A 89 -14.44 -0.54 3.74
C GLY A 89 -14.26 -1.76 4.65
N ALA A 90 -15.09 -1.91 5.68
CA ALA A 90 -15.03 -3.06 6.58
C ALA A 90 -15.32 -4.39 5.84
N LEU A 91 -16.39 -4.43 5.05
CA LEU A 91 -16.75 -5.61 4.26
C LEU A 91 -15.66 -6.00 3.25
N ILE A 92 -15.03 -5.02 2.61
CA ILE A 92 -13.95 -5.28 1.65
C ILE A 92 -12.70 -5.83 2.34
N VAL A 93 -12.30 -5.24 3.47
CA VAL A 93 -11.15 -5.72 4.25
C VAL A 93 -11.40 -7.15 4.74
N ASP A 94 -12.58 -7.45 5.28
CA ASP A 94 -12.92 -8.79 5.77
C ASP A 94 -12.99 -9.82 4.64
N LYS A 95 -13.49 -9.42 3.46
CA LYS A 95 -13.48 -10.27 2.26
C LYS A 95 -12.05 -10.60 1.82
N ILE A 96 -11.14 -9.62 1.79
CA ILE A 96 -9.73 -9.86 1.42
C ILE A 96 -9.05 -10.80 2.43
N LEU A 97 -9.31 -10.60 3.72
CA LEU A 97 -8.75 -11.45 4.78
C LEU A 97 -9.26 -12.89 4.69
N SER A 98 -10.55 -13.10 4.40
CA SER A 98 -11.13 -14.45 4.25
C SER A 98 -10.66 -15.18 2.98
N GLN A 99 -10.42 -14.46 1.89
CA GLN A 99 -9.84 -15.05 0.67
C GLN A 99 -8.37 -15.44 0.86
N ALA A 100 -7.60 -14.68 1.65
CA ALA A 100 -6.22 -15.03 1.96
C ALA A 100 -6.09 -16.34 2.75
N SER A 101 -7.13 -16.82 3.44
CA SER A 101 -7.17 -18.15 4.08
C SER A 101 -7.53 -19.30 3.15
N ALA A 102 -8.03 -19.03 1.94
CA ALA A 102 -8.45 -20.05 0.98
C ALA A 102 -7.37 -20.40 -0.07
N GLU A 103 -6.26 -19.65 -0.13
CA GLU A 103 -5.17 -19.83 -1.10
C GLU A 103 -3.93 -20.56 -0.52
N THR A 104 -4.09 -21.31 0.57
CA THR A 104 -3.06 -22.24 1.10
C THR A 104 -3.38 -23.68 0.75
#